data_AF-A0A381V540-F1
#
_entry.id   AF-A0A381V540-F1
#
_cell.length_a   1.000
_cell.length_b   1.000
_cell.length_c   1.000
_cell.angle_alpha   90.00
_cell.angle_beta   90.00
_cell.angle_gamma   90.00
#
_symmetry.space_group_name_H-M   'P 1'
#
loop_
_entity.id
_entity.type
_entity.pdbx_description
1 polymer ?
#
loop_
_entity_poly.entity_id
_entity_poly.type
_entity_poly.pdbx_seq_one_letter_code
_entity_poly.pdbx_strand_id
1 'polypeptide(L)'
;MSWEVMLVDEDTDSSLCSKNSIQEGGTQVAGGTNNCELNITYNYSPLYYEVFPNDEGLKWLYGKTGREAREVLRIAVTRLGTKRNDDYWKATMGNAGIALSILHGWAKEHKDGVFKVY
;
A
#
# COMPACT_ATOMS: atom_id res chain seq x y z
N MET A 1 6.44 14.54 4.83
CA MET A 1 5.05 14.09 5.02
C MET A 1 4.93 12.72 4.37
N SER A 2 4.25 11.78 5.02
CA SER A 2 4.00 10.42 4.51
C SER A 2 2.57 9.97 4.83
N TRP A 3 2.01 9.14 3.96
CA TRP A 3 0.79 8.40 4.22
C TRP A 3 1.08 7.24 5.16
N GLU A 4 0.15 6.93 6.03
CA GLU A 4 0.13 5.68 6.79
C GLU A 4 -0.98 4.78 6.23
N VAL A 5 -0.61 3.60 5.73
CA VAL A 5 -1.57 2.62 5.21
C VAL A 5 -1.50 1.36 6.05
N MET A 6 -2.63 0.92 6.57
CA MET A 6 -2.75 -0.28 7.38
C MET A 6 -3.85 -1.20 6.83
N LEU A 7 -3.68 -2.52 7.00
CA LEU A 7 -4.76 -3.49 6.81
C LEU A 7 -5.09 -4.14 8.16
N VAL A 8 -6.28 -3.86 8.66
CA VAL A 8 -6.70 -4.27 10.01
C VAL A 8 -7.82 -5.30 9.95
N ASP A 9 -7.98 -6.05 11.03
CA ASP A 9 -9.18 -6.82 11.30
C ASP A 9 -10.33 -5.87 11.70
N GLU A 10 -11.52 -6.04 11.10
CA GLU A 10 -12.63 -5.09 11.28
C GLU A 10 -13.18 -5.06 12.70
N ASP A 11 -13.21 -6.22 13.37
CA ASP A 11 -13.80 -6.36 14.71
C ASP A 11 -12.86 -5.86 15.80
N THR A 12 -11.55 -6.07 15.64
CA THR A 12 -10.54 -5.76 16.66
C THR A 12 -9.74 -4.49 16.38
N ASP A 13 -9.86 -3.90 15.18
CA ASP A 13 -9.09 -2.76 14.66
C ASP A 13 -7.56 -2.95 14.76
N SER A 14 -7.12 -4.21 14.91
CA SER A 14 -5.71 -4.57 15.06
C SER A 14 -5.08 -4.87 13.70
N SER A 15 -3.83 -4.44 13.48
CA SER A 15 -3.12 -4.74 12.24
C SER A 15 -3.02 -6.25 12.03
N LEU A 16 -3.33 -6.68 10.81
CA LEU A 16 -3.13 -8.06 10.37
C LEU A 16 -1.64 -8.31 10.11
N CYS A 17 -1.26 -9.58 10.02
CA CYS A 17 0.11 -9.99 9.74
C CYS A 17 0.24 -10.61 8.34
N SER A 18 1.11 -10.02 7.52
CA SER A 18 1.56 -10.56 6.24
C SER A 18 2.45 -11.78 6.47
N LYS A 19 2.37 -12.77 5.57
CA LYS A 19 3.30 -13.92 5.55
C LYS A 19 4.72 -13.51 5.19
N ASN A 20 4.86 -12.45 4.40
CA ASN A 20 6.15 -11.90 3.99
C ASN A 20 6.59 -10.79 4.93
N SER A 21 7.89 -10.75 5.25
CA SER A 21 8.49 -9.63 5.96
C SER A 21 8.46 -8.38 5.09
N ILE A 22 7.99 -7.28 5.67
CA ILE A 22 7.90 -5.95 5.08
C ILE A 22 9.12 -5.16 5.57
N GLN A 23 9.95 -4.72 4.61
CA GLN A 23 11.17 -3.94 4.82
C GLN A 23 11.20 -2.73 3.86
N GLU A 24 10.03 -2.16 3.60
CA GLU A 24 9.84 -1.06 2.67
C GLU A 24 9.11 0.08 3.37
N GLY A 25 9.11 1.27 2.75
CA GLY A 25 8.45 2.46 3.29
C GLY A 25 9.43 3.51 3.81
N GLY A 26 8.89 4.69 4.14
CA GLY A 26 9.65 5.85 4.59
C GLY A 26 10.15 5.74 6.04
N THR A 27 9.49 4.89 6.84
CA THR A 27 9.91 4.49 8.19
C THR A 27 9.81 2.97 8.29
N GLN A 28 10.87 2.33 8.77
CA GLN A 28 10.99 0.87 8.80
C GLN A 28 11.43 0.41 10.19
N VAL A 29 10.87 -0.72 10.64
CA VAL A 29 11.34 -1.42 11.83
C VAL A 29 12.65 -2.12 11.49
N ALA A 30 13.68 -1.97 12.33
CA ALA A 30 14.96 -2.65 12.14
C ALA A 30 14.77 -4.18 12.18
N GLY A 31 15.15 -4.87 11.11
CA GLY A 31 14.89 -6.31 10.92
C GLY A 31 13.56 -6.63 10.21
N GLY A 32 12.77 -5.61 9.87
CA GLY A 32 11.47 -5.75 9.22
C GLY A 32 10.31 -5.99 10.19
N THR A 33 9.11 -5.99 9.64
CA THR A 33 7.88 -6.34 10.36
C THR A 33 7.02 -7.27 9.52
N ASN A 34 6.11 -7.99 10.15
CA ASN A 34 5.05 -8.71 9.46
C ASN A 34 3.72 -7.99 9.57
N ASN A 35 3.60 -6.96 10.41
CA ASN A 35 2.38 -6.17 10.50
C ASN A 35 2.11 -5.50 9.15
N CYS A 36 0.86 -5.58 8.68
CA CYS A 36 0.37 -4.94 7.48
C CYS A 36 0.24 -3.42 7.70
N GLU A 37 1.37 -2.77 7.93
CA GLU A 37 1.53 -1.34 8.14
C GLU A 37 2.64 -0.85 7.20
N LEU A 38 2.37 0.20 6.42
CA LEU A 38 3.33 0.74 5.47
C LEU A 38 3.24 2.26 5.41
N ASN A 39 4.36 2.89 5.73
CA ASN A 39 4.53 4.32 5.58
C ASN A 39 4.98 4.66 4.15
N ILE A 40 4.18 5.42 3.41
CA ILE A 40 4.42 5.75 2.00
C ILE A 40 4.65 7.26 1.85
N THR A 41 5.76 7.68 1.24
CA THR A 41 6.02 9.11 1.00
C THR A 41 4.90 9.82 0.22
N TYR A 42 4.56 11.07 0.60
CA TYR A 42 3.61 11.88 -0.16
C TYR A 42 4.08 12.20 -1.58
N ASN A 43 5.38 12.09 -1.87
CA ASN A 43 5.92 12.36 -3.21
C ASN A 43 5.26 11.49 -4.28
N TYR A 44 4.76 10.31 -3.92
CA TYR A 44 4.09 9.40 -4.85
C TYR A 44 2.64 9.78 -5.15
N SER A 45 2.03 10.70 -4.40
CA SER A 45 0.60 11.03 -4.48
C SER A 45 0.13 11.39 -5.91
N PRO A 46 0.86 12.19 -6.71
CA PRO A 46 0.45 12.48 -8.09
C PRO A 46 0.22 11.22 -8.93
N LEU A 47 1.10 10.22 -8.77
CA LEU A 47 0.99 8.94 -9.49
C LEU A 47 -0.20 8.11 -8.99
N TYR A 48 -0.55 8.23 -7.72
CA TYR A 48 -1.70 7.53 -7.15
C TYR A 48 -3.02 8.12 -7.61
N TYR A 49 -3.12 9.46 -7.74
CA TYR A 49 -4.30 10.09 -8.31
C TYR A 49 -4.57 9.63 -9.77
N GLU A 50 -3.53 9.26 -10.53
CA GLU A 50 -3.69 8.76 -11.90
C GLU A 50 -4.20 7.30 -12.01
N VAL A 51 -4.04 6.49 -10.97
CA VAL A 51 -4.32 5.03 -11.03
C VAL A 51 -5.45 4.57 -10.14
N PHE A 52 -5.86 5.38 -9.17
CA PHE A 52 -7.02 5.11 -8.34
C PHE A 52 -8.27 5.80 -8.90
N PRO A 53 -9.47 5.21 -8.74
CA PRO A 53 -10.71 5.82 -9.19
C PRO A 53 -10.99 7.19 -8.55
N ASN A 54 -11.82 7.98 -9.22
CA ASN A 54 -12.39 9.25 -8.73
C ASN A 54 -11.37 10.30 -8.30
N ASP A 55 -10.12 10.20 -8.77
CA ASP A 55 -9.03 11.09 -8.37
C ASP A 55 -8.84 11.15 -6.83
N GLU A 56 -9.08 10.03 -6.14
CA GLU A 56 -8.95 9.94 -4.67
C GLU A 56 -7.55 9.49 -4.21
N GLY A 57 -6.74 8.94 -5.12
CA GLY A 57 -5.42 8.42 -4.79
C GLY A 57 -5.48 7.32 -3.73
N LEU A 58 -4.54 7.31 -2.78
CA LEU A 58 -4.53 6.30 -1.70
C LEU A 58 -5.77 6.35 -0.82
N LYS A 59 -6.46 7.49 -0.69
CA LYS A 59 -7.68 7.60 0.12
C LYS A 59 -8.81 6.71 -0.39
N TRP A 60 -8.80 6.36 -1.68
CA TRP A 60 -9.77 5.41 -2.24
C TRP A 60 -9.79 4.07 -1.50
N LEU A 61 -8.65 3.65 -0.94
CA LEU A 61 -8.55 2.40 -0.17
C LEU A 61 -9.25 2.49 1.18
N TYR A 62 -9.49 3.68 1.73
CA TYR A 62 -10.05 3.82 3.07
C TYR A 62 -11.40 3.11 3.20
N GLY A 63 -11.50 2.19 4.16
CA GLY A 63 -12.70 1.40 4.40
C GLY A 63 -12.95 0.29 3.38
N LYS A 64 -12.05 0.07 2.41
CA LYS A 64 -12.16 -1.06 1.48
C LYS A 64 -11.59 -2.33 2.10
N THR A 65 -12.29 -3.43 1.88
CA THR A 65 -11.75 -4.76 2.18
C THR A 65 -10.65 -5.12 1.20
N GLY A 66 -9.78 -6.06 1.57
CA GLY A 66 -8.80 -6.66 0.66
C GLY A 66 -9.46 -7.18 -0.62
N ARG A 67 -10.65 -7.78 -0.52
CA ARG A 67 -11.43 -8.29 -1.65
C ARG A 67 -11.83 -7.19 -2.63
N GLU A 68 -12.33 -6.06 -2.15
CA GLU A 68 -12.75 -4.93 -2.97
C GLU A 68 -11.55 -4.21 -3.61
N ALA A 69 -10.47 -4.05 -2.85
CA ALA A 69 -9.28 -3.31 -3.28
C ALA A 69 -8.39 -4.11 -4.23
N ARG A 70 -8.39 -5.44 -4.15
CA ARG A 70 -7.42 -6.32 -4.81
C ARG A 70 -7.29 -6.05 -6.31
N GLU A 71 -8.39 -5.95 -7.03
CA GLU A 71 -8.34 -5.81 -8.49
C GLU A 71 -7.85 -4.42 -8.92
N VAL A 72 -8.27 -3.37 -8.22
CA VAL A 72 -7.79 -2.00 -8.46
C VAL A 72 -6.29 -1.90 -8.17
N LEU A 73 -5.82 -2.46 -7.06
CA LEU A 73 -4.40 -2.52 -6.72
C LEU A 73 -3.60 -3.30 -7.78
N ARG A 74 -4.12 -4.43 -8.27
CA ARG A 74 -3.46 -5.22 -9.33
C ARG A 74 -3.28 -4.41 -10.62
N ILE A 75 -4.31 -3.67 -11.03
CA ILE A 75 -4.27 -2.83 -12.24
C ILE A 75 -3.29 -1.66 -12.02
N ALA A 76 -3.34 -1.00 -10.87
CA ALA A 76 -2.45 0.10 -10.53
C ALA A 76 -0.97 -0.34 -10.53
N VAL A 77 -0.65 -1.48 -9.91
CA VAL A 77 0.71 -2.06 -9.93
C VAL A 77 1.16 -2.39 -11.35
N THR A 78 0.25 -2.92 -12.18
CA THR A 78 0.56 -3.23 -13.58
C THR A 78 0.86 -1.95 -14.38
N ARG A 79 0.11 -0.87 -14.12
CA ARG A 79 0.29 0.43 -14.79
C ARG A 79 1.59 1.12 -14.39
N LEU A 80 1.91 1.13 -13.11
CA LEU A 80 3.10 1.79 -12.57
C LEU A 80 4.37 0.94 -12.75
N GLY A 81 4.22 -0.38 -12.82
CA GLY A 81 5.34 -1.31 -12.77
C GLY A 81 6.05 -1.30 -11.43
N THR A 82 7.12 -2.09 -11.31
CA THR A 82 7.86 -2.27 -10.04
C THR A 82 9.37 -2.11 -10.21
N LYS A 83 9.81 -1.45 -11.28
CA LYS A 83 11.25 -1.20 -11.51
C LYS A 83 11.76 -0.10 -10.57
N ARG A 84 12.43 -0.52 -9.50
CA ARG A 84 12.95 0.34 -8.44
C ARG A 84 13.94 1.40 -8.96
N ASN A 85 13.92 2.57 -8.32
CA ASN A 85 15.00 3.54 -8.33
C ASN A 85 15.71 3.52 -6.96
N ASP A 86 17.02 3.74 -6.96
CA ASP A 86 17.83 3.68 -5.73
C ASP A 86 17.43 4.77 -4.72
N ASP A 87 16.94 5.91 -5.19
CA ASP A 87 16.36 6.94 -4.33
C ASP A 87 14.88 6.63 -4.07
N TYR A 88 14.59 6.15 -2.86
CA TYR A 88 13.21 5.91 -2.40
C TYR A 88 12.35 7.17 -2.51
N TRP A 89 12.86 8.35 -2.12
CA TRP A 89 12.03 9.55 -2.08
C TRP A 89 11.60 10.05 -3.47
N LYS A 90 12.27 9.57 -4.53
CA LYS A 90 11.98 9.94 -5.90
C LYS A 90 10.65 9.32 -6.36
N ALA A 91 9.73 10.18 -6.78
CA ALA A 91 8.43 9.81 -7.33
C ALA A 91 8.54 9.21 -8.73
N THR A 92 9.07 7.98 -8.81
CA THR A 92 9.09 7.19 -10.03
C THR A 92 7.92 6.22 -10.03
N MET A 93 7.42 5.87 -11.23
CA MET A 93 6.35 4.88 -11.38
C MET A 93 6.71 3.58 -10.64
N GLY A 94 7.93 3.06 -10.83
CA GLY A 94 8.33 1.82 -10.20
C GLY A 94 8.43 1.87 -8.67
N ASN A 95 8.93 2.98 -8.08
CA ASN A 95 8.93 3.14 -6.63
C ASN A 95 7.51 3.17 -6.05
N ALA A 96 6.61 3.93 -6.68
CA ALA A 96 5.22 4.02 -6.27
C ALA A 96 4.49 2.67 -6.43
N GLY A 97 4.78 1.94 -7.51
CA GLY A 97 4.18 0.63 -7.78
C GLY A 97 4.70 -0.49 -6.88
N ILE A 98 5.95 -0.43 -6.39
CA ILE A 98 6.43 -1.36 -5.35
C ILE A 98 5.57 -1.25 -4.10
N ALA A 99 5.31 -0.03 -3.62
CA ALA A 99 4.46 0.18 -2.45
C ALA A 99 3.05 -0.41 -2.65
N LEU A 100 2.43 -0.16 -3.81
CA LEU A 100 1.12 -0.76 -4.12
C LEU A 100 1.18 -2.29 -4.28
N SER A 101 2.32 -2.85 -4.70
CA SER A 101 2.48 -4.30 -4.83
C SER A 101 2.47 -5.01 -3.49
N ILE A 102 2.97 -4.35 -2.44
CA ILE A 102 2.91 -4.82 -1.05
C ILE A 102 1.45 -4.82 -0.58
N LEU A 103 0.73 -3.70 -0.77
CA LEU A 103 -0.69 -3.59 -0.42
C LEU A 103 -1.54 -4.63 -1.16
N HIS A 104 -1.24 -4.88 -2.44
CA HIS A 104 -1.88 -5.94 -3.23
C HIS A 104 -1.59 -7.34 -2.66
N GLY A 105 -0.37 -7.58 -2.17
CA GLY A 105 -0.02 -8.80 -1.45
C GLY A 105 -0.92 -9.01 -0.22
N TRP A 106 -1.08 -7.98 0.62
CA TRP A 106 -1.96 -8.05 1.78
C TRP A 106 -3.41 -8.30 1.39
N ALA A 107 -3.93 -7.60 0.39
CA ALA A 107 -5.28 -7.78 -0.12
C ALA A 107 -5.54 -9.22 -0.66
N LYS A 108 -4.49 -9.91 -1.14
CA LYS A 108 -4.59 -11.32 -1.55
C LYS A 108 -4.61 -12.28 -0.36
N GLU A 109 -3.82 -11.99 0.67
CA GLU A 109 -3.69 -12.82 1.87
C GLU A 109 -4.92 -12.68 2.77
N HIS A 110 -5.39 -11.44 2.97
CA HIS A 110 -6.44 -11.06 3.90
C HIS A 110 -7.61 -10.41 3.16
N LYS A 111 -8.49 -11.25 2.60
CA LYS A 111 -9.60 -10.77 1.76
C LYS A 111 -10.62 -9.93 2.53
N ASP A 112 -10.77 -10.21 3.81
CA ASP A 112 -11.82 -9.59 4.65
C ASP A 112 -11.23 -8.51 5.57
N GLY A 113 -9.89 -8.34 5.59
CA GLY A 113 -9.25 -7.22 6.29
C GLY A 113 -9.59 -5.88 5.63
N VAL A 114 -9.68 -4.82 6.43
CA VAL A 114 -10.13 -3.48 6.01
C VAL A 114 -8.96 -2.51 6.01
N PHE A 115 -8.83 -1.75 4.92
CA PHE A 115 -7.78 -0.74 4.79
C PHE A 115 -8.11 0.52 5.60
N LYS A 116 -7.12 1.01 6.34
CA LYS A 116 -7.12 2.33 6.99
C LYS A 116 -6.01 3.16 6.36
N VAL A 117 -6.28 4.45 6.12
CA VAL A 117 -5.37 5.38 5.45
C VAL A 117 -5.39 6.71 6.20
N TYR A 118 -4.23 7.22 6.58
CA TYR A 118 -4.05 8.48 7.32
C TYR A 118 -3.00 9.38 6.66
#